data_AF-A0A9E0F962-F1
#
_entry.id   AF-A0A9E0F962-F1
#
_cell.length_a   1.000
_cell.length_b   1.000
_cell.length_c   1.000
_cell.angle_alpha   90.00
_cell.angle_beta   90.00
_cell.angle_gamma   90.00
#
_symmetry.space_group_name_H-M   'P 1'
#
loop_
_entity.id
_entity.type
_entity.pdbx_description
1 polymer ?
#
loop_
_entity_poly.entity_id
_entity_poly.type
_entity_poly.pdbx_seq_one_letter_code
_entity_poly.pdbx_strand_id
1 'polypeptide(L)'
;MKRFFTGFLLVFALTALFSCEKTELETIDDNQAPPDQTVETVTLENYVTRAYILALGREPDSAEFIQQVNALKAANADSASRRAMVDAIFSDPDYLPRLYDQNRIDLLNNVDTAEYTGWINLFSLYLQDSTYLFQWPVLQYELDRMILLRDAFGELTTGAIDVRELHRRMCNNYLYDQINMGSANFVISTFQHLIDRNPTASEQQSGVSMVDGNNAVLFLQAGASKNDYLSIVTSARNYYEAQVVLLYRKYLQRDPGTVEMTTGTDRFLSTGDYTAVQRDLLTTDEFIGLE
;
A
#
# COMPACT_ATOMS: atom_id res chain seq x y z
N MET A 1 -93.87 10.10 -10.72
CA MET A 1 -92.72 9.44 -11.37
C MET A 1 -91.34 9.94 -10.92
N LYS A 2 -91.12 11.25 -10.63
CA LYS A 2 -89.79 11.75 -10.21
C LYS A 2 -89.28 11.25 -8.83
N ARG A 3 -90.16 10.94 -7.88
CA ARG A 3 -89.77 10.47 -6.53
C ARG A 3 -89.36 8.99 -6.44
N PHE A 4 -89.79 8.17 -7.40
CA PHE A 4 -89.38 6.76 -7.48
C PHE A 4 -88.00 6.60 -8.14
N PHE A 5 -87.66 7.50 -9.07
CA PHE A 5 -86.34 7.51 -9.72
C PHE A 5 -85.21 7.97 -8.79
N THR A 6 -85.46 8.94 -7.90
CA THR A 6 -84.45 9.38 -6.91
C THR A 6 -84.19 8.34 -5.82
N GLY A 7 -85.19 7.55 -5.42
CA GLY A 7 -84.98 6.44 -4.48
C GLY A 7 -84.13 5.32 -5.08
N PHE A 8 -84.34 5.00 -6.36
CA PHE A 8 -83.58 3.95 -7.06
C PHE A 8 -82.12 4.36 -7.32
N LEU A 9 -81.88 5.64 -7.64
CA LEU A 9 -80.53 6.20 -7.80
C LEU A 9 -79.74 6.25 -6.48
N LEU A 10 -80.42 6.48 -5.35
CA LEU A 10 -79.77 6.52 -4.03
C LEU A 10 -79.38 5.12 -3.54
N VAL A 11 -80.19 4.11 -3.83
CA VAL A 11 -79.90 2.70 -3.50
C VAL A 11 -78.75 2.16 -4.36
N PHE A 12 -78.69 2.52 -5.64
CA PHE A 12 -77.59 2.11 -6.54
C PHE A 12 -76.26 2.78 -6.17
N ALA A 13 -76.30 4.01 -5.67
CA ALA A 13 -75.11 4.72 -5.18
C ALA A 13 -74.56 4.14 -3.85
N LEU A 14 -75.42 3.60 -2.99
CA LEU A 14 -74.99 2.96 -1.74
C LEU A 14 -74.38 1.56 -1.95
N THR A 15 -74.80 0.81 -2.97
CA THR A 15 -74.25 -0.52 -3.26
C THR A 15 -72.87 -0.48 -3.93
N ALA A 16 -72.52 0.63 -4.59
CA ALA A 16 -71.22 0.80 -5.24
C ALA A 16 -70.06 1.03 -4.25
N LEU A 17 -70.34 1.41 -3.00
CA LEU A 17 -69.33 1.67 -1.96
C LEU A 17 -68.87 0.42 -1.21
N PHE A 18 -69.49 -0.75 -1.45
CA PHE A 18 -69.14 -2.01 -0.80
C PHE A 18 -68.42 -3.02 -1.73
N SER A 19 -68.04 -2.61 -2.95
CA SER A 19 -67.35 -3.48 -3.92
C SER A 19 -65.82 -3.41 -3.84
N CYS A 20 -65.26 -2.98 -2.71
CA CYS A 20 -63.83 -3.09 -2.47
C CYS A 20 -63.55 -4.51 -1.99
N GLU A 21 -63.34 -5.43 -2.94
CA GLU A 21 -62.77 -6.74 -2.66
C GLU A 21 -61.37 -6.49 -2.10
N LYS A 22 -61.16 -6.76 -0.81
CA LYS A 22 -59.81 -6.76 -0.24
C LYS A 22 -59.07 -7.86 -0.97
N THR A 23 -58.11 -7.48 -1.81
CA THR A 23 -57.06 -8.38 -2.25
C THR A 23 -56.30 -8.77 -1.00
N GLU A 24 -56.64 -9.91 -0.42
CA GLU A 24 -55.77 -10.56 0.54
C GLU A 24 -54.54 -10.99 -0.27
N LEU A 25 -53.44 -10.27 -0.09
CA LEU A 25 -52.14 -10.77 -0.48
C LEU A 25 -51.96 -12.07 0.31
N GLU A 26 -51.96 -13.21 -0.36
CA GLU A 26 -51.44 -14.45 0.22
C GLU A 26 -49.95 -14.21 0.49
N THR A 27 -49.65 -13.65 1.66
CA THR A 27 -48.30 -13.68 2.22
C THR A 27 -48.10 -15.11 2.72
N ILE A 28 -47.27 -15.85 2.02
CA ILE A 28 -46.70 -17.10 2.54
C ILE A 28 -45.76 -16.67 3.67
N ASP A 29 -46.29 -16.65 4.89
CA ASP A 29 -45.45 -16.57 6.09
C ASP A 29 -44.52 -17.80 6.07
N ASP A 30 -43.23 -17.59 6.35
CA ASP A 30 -42.10 -18.53 6.15
C ASP A 30 -41.53 -18.69 4.72
N ASN A 31 -41.77 -17.76 3.79
CA ASN A 31 -40.91 -17.66 2.61
C ASN A 31 -39.52 -17.11 2.99
N GLN A 32 -38.63 -18.01 3.43
CA GLN A 32 -37.20 -17.74 3.51
C GLN A 32 -36.67 -17.72 2.07
N ALA A 33 -36.35 -16.53 1.56
CA ALA A 33 -35.66 -16.43 0.28
C ALA A 33 -34.41 -17.33 0.32
N PRO A 34 -34.12 -18.09 -0.76
CA PRO A 34 -32.87 -18.82 -0.84
C PRO A 34 -31.70 -17.87 -0.50
N PRO A 35 -30.66 -18.32 0.22
CA PRO A 35 -29.52 -17.48 0.50
C PRO A 35 -28.98 -16.91 -0.82
N ASP A 36 -29.12 -15.60 -1.01
CA ASP A 36 -28.55 -14.94 -2.17
C ASP A 36 -27.06 -14.80 -1.91
N GLN A 37 -26.29 -15.69 -2.52
CA GLN A 37 -24.84 -15.67 -2.42
C GLN A 37 -24.23 -14.60 -3.34
N THR A 38 -25.04 -13.83 -4.08
CA THR A 38 -24.52 -12.86 -5.03
C THR A 38 -23.98 -11.62 -4.34
N VAL A 39 -22.75 -11.26 -4.69
CA VAL A 39 -22.17 -9.99 -4.24
C VAL A 39 -22.84 -8.84 -4.98
N GLU A 40 -23.34 -7.86 -4.23
CA GLU A 40 -23.97 -6.66 -4.77
C GLU A 40 -23.07 -5.96 -5.78
N THR A 41 -23.64 -5.53 -6.92
CA THR A 41 -22.84 -4.91 -8.00
C THR A 41 -22.09 -3.67 -7.52
N VAL A 42 -22.72 -2.86 -6.66
CA VAL A 42 -22.07 -1.67 -6.06
C VAL A 42 -20.86 -2.05 -5.18
N THR A 43 -20.89 -3.20 -4.51
CA THR A 43 -19.75 -3.70 -3.73
C THR A 43 -18.57 -4.04 -4.65
N LEU A 44 -18.84 -4.69 -5.79
CA LEU A 44 -17.81 -4.99 -6.79
C LEU A 44 -17.23 -3.72 -7.42
N GLU A 45 -18.07 -2.75 -7.77
CA GLU A 45 -17.65 -1.46 -8.32
C GLU A 45 -16.74 -0.68 -7.34
N ASN A 46 -17.13 -0.65 -6.06
CA ASN A 46 -16.32 -0.03 -5.00
C ASN A 46 -15.00 -0.77 -4.79
N TYR A 47 -15.04 -2.12 -4.82
CA TYR A 47 -13.85 -2.95 -4.68
C TYR A 47 -12.82 -2.66 -5.79
N VAL A 48 -13.25 -2.68 -7.06
CA VAL A 48 -12.40 -2.38 -8.22
C VAL A 48 -11.82 -0.99 -8.10
N THR A 49 -12.66 0.03 -7.87
CA THR A 49 -12.22 1.43 -7.77
C THR A 49 -11.19 1.61 -6.66
N ARG A 50 -11.47 1.10 -5.46
CA ARG A 50 -10.58 1.23 -4.29
C ARG A 50 -9.26 0.49 -4.50
N ALA A 51 -9.28 -0.70 -5.11
CA ALA A 51 -8.07 -1.47 -5.42
C ALA A 51 -7.13 -0.69 -6.35
N TYR A 52 -7.67 -0.13 -7.43
CA TYR A 52 -6.92 0.69 -8.38
C TYR A 52 -6.35 1.96 -7.73
N ILE A 53 -7.16 2.70 -6.96
CA ILE A 53 -6.69 3.91 -6.28
C ILE A 53 -5.54 3.60 -5.31
N LEU A 54 -5.68 2.56 -4.47
CA LEU A 54 -4.67 2.26 -3.46
C LEU A 54 -3.38 1.66 -4.03
N ALA A 55 -3.47 0.91 -5.14
CA ALA A 55 -2.31 0.28 -5.78
C ALA A 55 -1.64 1.21 -6.81
N LEU A 56 -2.40 1.84 -7.70
CA LEU A 56 -1.88 2.64 -8.83
C LEU A 56 -1.95 4.14 -8.58
N GLY A 57 -2.75 4.61 -7.62
CA GLY A 57 -2.93 6.04 -7.36
C GLY A 57 -3.85 6.75 -8.35
N ARG A 58 -4.62 6.00 -9.15
CA ARG A 58 -5.61 6.49 -10.11
C ARG A 58 -6.86 5.63 -10.07
N GLU A 59 -7.97 6.18 -10.54
CA GLU A 59 -9.16 5.38 -10.86
C GLU A 59 -8.89 4.48 -12.08
N PRO A 60 -9.57 3.33 -12.18
CA PRO A 60 -9.56 2.56 -13.41
C PRO A 60 -10.21 3.37 -14.54
N ASP A 61 -9.71 3.24 -15.76
CA ASP A 61 -10.42 3.77 -16.91
C ASP A 61 -11.72 2.98 -17.18
N SER A 62 -12.55 3.48 -18.11
CA SER A 62 -13.84 2.84 -18.40
C SER A 62 -13.72 1.41 -18.91
N ALA A 63 -12.66 1.07 -19.64
CA ALA A 63 -12.45 -0.27 -20.17
C ALA A 63 -11.97 -1.22 -19.06
N GLU A 64 -10.98 -0.79 -18.28
CA GLU A 64 -10.48 -1.50 -17.09
C GLU A 64 -11.64 -1.79 -16.12
N PHE A 65 -12.43 -0.77 -15.78
CA PHE A 65 -13.54 -0.90 -14.85
C PHE A 65 -14.59 -1.90 -15.32
N ILE A 66 -15.08 -1.76 -16.56
CA ILE A 66 -16.10 -2.65 -17.13
C ILE A 66 -15.57 -4.09 -17.21
N GLN A 67 -14.30 -4.27 -17.62
CA GLN A 67 -13.69 -5.59 -17.72
C GLN A 67 -13.63 -6.28 -16.35
N GLN A 68 -13.10 -5.60 -15.33
CA GLN A 68 -12.90 -6.21 -14.01
C GLN A 68 -14.23 -6.46 -13.28
N VAL A 69 -15.16 -5.51 -13.32
CA VAL A 69 -16.48 -5.68 -12.68
C VAL A 69 -17.24 -6.85 -13.32
N ASN A 70 -17.25 -6.97 -14.65
CA ASN A 70 -17.92 -8.08 -15.33
C ASN A 70 -17.26 -9.44 -15.02
N ALA A 71 -15.92 -9.49 -14.95
CA ALA A 71 -15.20 -10.71 -14.61
C ALA A 71 -15.52 -11.17 -13.18
N LEU A 72 -15.50 -10.26 -12.21
CA LEU A 72 -15.88 -10.55 -10.83
C LEU A 72 -17.34 -10.98 -10.75
N LYS A 73 -18.26 -10.27 -11.40
CA LYS A 73 -19.69 -10.59 -11.38
C LYS A 73 -19.98 -11.98 -11.94
N ALA A 74 -19.33 -12.35 -13.05
CA ALA A 74 -19.50 -13.67 -13.67
C ALA A 74 -19.03 -14.82 -12.78
N ALA A 75 -18.02 -14.59 -11.94
CA ALA A 75 -17.46 -15.56 -11.01
C ALA A 75 -17.96 -15.40 -9.56
N ASN A 76 -18.98 -14.54 -9.35
CA ASN A 76 -19.48 -14.17 -8.03
C ASN A 76 -18.39 -13.69 -7.04
N ALA A 77 -17.37 -13.01 -7.57
CA ALA A 77 -16.18 -12.59 -6.85
C ALA A 77 -15.63 -13.70 -5.95
N ASP A 78 -15.45 -14.91 -6.48
CA ASP A 78 -14.72 -15.96 -5.78
C ASP A 78 -13.24 -15.59 -5.58
N SER A 79 -12.52 -16.36 -4.77
CA SER A 79 -11.10 -16.09 -4.47
C SER A 79 -10.23 -16.05 -5.72
N ALA A 80 -10.56 -16.84 -6.76
CA ALA A 80 -9.79 -16.92 -7.98
C ALA A 80 -9.95 -15.66 -8.85
N SER A 81 -11.18 -15.16 -9.04
CA SER A 81 -11.46 -13.96 -9.81
C SER A 81 -10.92 -12.70 -9.14
N ARG A 82 -11.03 -12.60 -7.81
CA ARG A 82 -10.38 -11.53 -7.02
C ARG A 82 -8.88 -11.54 -7.24
N ARG A 83 -8.24 -12.71 -7.15
CA ARG A 83 -6.80 -12.84 -7.35
C ARG A 83 -6.40 -12.45 -8.76
N ALA A 84 -7.16 -12.86 -9.79
CA ALA A 84 -6.90 -12.48 -11.17
C ALA A 84 -6.98 -10.97 -11.39
N MET A 85 -7.97 -10.28 -10.81
CA MET A 85 -8.08 -8.82 -10.87
C MET A 85 -6.86 -8.15 -10.20
N VAL A 86 -6.52 -8.59 -8.99
CA VAL A 86 -5.38 -8.05 -8.24
C VAL A 86 -4.06 -8.30 -8.98
N ASP A 87 -3.85 -9.49 -9.54
CA ASP A 87 -2.65 -9.78 -10.35
C ASP A 87 -2.59 -8.89 -11.60
N ALA A 88 -3.73 -8.55 -12.22
CA ALA A 88 -3.79 -7.61 -13.34
C ALA A 88 -3.36 -6.20 -12.93
N ILE A 89 -3.85 -5.70 -11.78
CA ILE A 89 -3.44 -4.39 -11.22
C ILE A 89 -1.93 -4.33 -10.96
N PHE A 90 -1.37 -5.39 -10.38
CA PHE A 90 0.06 -5.42 -10.04
C PHE A 90 0.97 -5.69 -11.25
N SER A 91 0.39 -6.11 -12.38
CA SER A 91 1.07 -6.21 -13.67
C SER A 91 1.00 -4.92 -14.48
N ASP A 92 0.25 -3.92 -14.01
CA ASP A 92 0.14 -2.62 -14.64
C ASP A 92 1.48 -1.87 -14.55
N PRO A 93 1.97 -1.26 -15.65
CA PRO A 93 3.24 -0.53 -15.66
C PRO A 93 3.28 0.66 -14.70
N ASP A 94 2.13 1.19 -14.26
CA ASP A 94 2.04 2.32 -13.32
C ASP A 94 2.33 1.90 -11.86
N TYR A 95 2.24 0.61 -11.52
CA TYR A 95 2.38 0.14 -10.14
C TYR A 95 3.77 0.41 -9.54
N LEU A 96 4.85 0.02 -10.22
CA LEU A 96 6.21 0.20 -9.71
C LEU A 96 6.62 1.69 -9.60
N PRO A 97 6.30 2.55 -10.58
CA PRO A 97 6.46 4.00 -10.41
C PRO A 97 5.70 4.56 -9.22
N ARG A 98 4.45 4.13 -9.01
CA ARG A 98 3.67 4.56 -7.85
C ARG A 98 4.31 4.13 -6.53
N LEU A 99 4.81 2.90 -6.46
CA LEU A 99 5.51 2.38 -5.29
C LEU A 99 6.80 3.16 -5.00
N TYR A 100 7.59 3.47 -6.03
CA TYR A 100 8.78 4.30 -5.90
C TYR A 100 8.44 5.69 -5.36
N ASP A 101 7.41 6.33 -5.92
CA ASP A 101 7.00 7.68 -5.53
C ASP A 101 6.51 7.74 -4.08
N GLN A 102 5.77 6.74 -3.63
CA GLN A 102 5.36 6.64 -2.22
C GLN A 102 6.58 6.61 -1.29
N ASN A 103 7.55 5.75 -1.57
CA ASN A 103 8.76 5.66 -0.75
C ASN A 103 9.64 6.91 -0.84
N ARG A 104 9.69 7.59 -1.99
CA ARG A 104 10.37 8.88 -2.14
C ARG A 104 9.70 9.97 -1.32
N ILE A 105 8.36 10.00 -1.28
CA ILE A 105 7.62 10.95 -0.44
C ILE A 105 7.96 10.69 1.03
N ASP A 106 7.87 9.44 1.46
CA ASP A 106 7.98 9.05 2.87
C ASP A 106 9.42 9.16 3.41
N LEU A 107 10.43 8.77 2.62
CA LEU A 107 11.84 8.73 3.06
C LEU A 107 12.64 9.97 2.67
N LEU A 108 12.30 10.61 1.55
CA LEU A 108 13.10 11.70 0.97
C LEU A 108 12.35 13.02 0.92
N ASN A 109 11.25 13.20 1.66
CA ASN A 109 10.43 14.42 1.64
C ASN A 109 10.03 14.85 0.21
N ASN A 110 9.82 13.87 -0.67
CA ASN A 110 9.48 14.08 -2.08
C ASN A 110 10.49 14.95 -2.86
N VAL A 111 11.79 14.78 -2.58
CA VAL A 111 12.85 15.45 -3.36
C VAL A 111 12.71 15.14 -4.85
N ASP A 112 12.90 16.16 -5.69
CA ASP A 112 12.84 16.04 -7.14
C ASP A 112 14.11 15.42 -7.73
N THR A 113 13.94 14.74 -8.86
CA THR A 113 14.98 14.21 -9.74
C THR A 113 16.02 15.23 -10.18
N ALA A 114 15.61 16.50 -10.35
CA ALA A 114 16.52 17.60 -10.63
C ALA A 114 17.54 17.82 -9.49
N GLU A 115 17.13 17.61 -8.24
CA GLU A 115 18.01 17.79 -7.08
C GLU A 115 19.05 16.67 -7.00
N TYR A 116 18.68 15.40 -7.24
CA TYR A 116 19.65 14.30 -7.35
C TYR A 116 20.73 14.63 -8.38
N THR A 117 20.29 15.07 -9.55
CA THR A 117 21.16 15.40 -10.69
C THR A 117 22.07 16.59 -10.37
N GLY A 118 21.55 17.60 -9.66
CA GLY A 118 22.32 18.75 -9.21
C GLY A 118 23.50 18.37 -8.31
N TRP A 119 23.24 17.54 -7.29
CA TRP A 119 24.29 17.08 -6.37
C TRP A 119 25.32 16.17 -7.04
N ILE A 120 24.88 15.26 -7.92
CA ILE A 120 25.79 14.41 -8.72
C ILE A 120 26.74 15.28 -9.55
N ASN A 121 26.21 16.29 -10.23
CA ASN A 121 27.01 17.21 -11.05
C ASN A 121 27.98 18.01 -10.19
N LEU A 122 27.55 18.46 -9.00
CA LEU A 122 28.40 19.23 -8.09
C LEU A 122 29.57 18.39 -7.56
N PHE A 123 29.34 17.17 -7.09
CA PHE A 123 30.41 16.28 -6.65
C PHE A 123 31.36 15.93 -7.80
N SER A 124 30.82 15.68 -9.00
CA SER A 124 31.61 15.41 -10.20
C SER A 124 32.49 16.60 -10.60
N LEU A 125 32.00 17.83 -10.40
CA LEU A 125 32.77 19.06 -10.65
C LEU A 125 33.91 19.21 -9.64
N TYR A 126 33.65 18.99 -8.35
CA TYR A 126 34.70 19.10 -7.31
C TYR A 126 35.79 18.04 -7.46
N LEU A 127 35.46 16.86 -7.96
CA LEU A 127 36.45 15.82 -8.28
C LEU A 127 37.36 16.19 -9.48
N GLN A 128 36.99 17.18 -10.29
CA GLN A 128 37.83 17.68 -11.39
C GLN A 128 38.72 18.85 -10.98
N ASP A 129 38.46 19.47 -9.83
CA ASP A 129 39.24 20.60 -9.32
C ASP A 129 40.28 20.12 -8.30
N SER A 130 41.56 20.34 -8.64
CA SER A 130 42.71 19.98 -7.81
C SER A 130 42.73 20.66 -6.43
N THR A 131 41.97 21.75 -6.25
CA THR A 131 41.80 22.43 -4.96
C THR A 131 41.17 21.51 -3.90
N TYR A 132 40.37 20.53 -4.33
CA TYR A 132 39.67 19.59 -3.45
C TYR A 132 40.38 18.23 -3.30
N LEU A 133 41.63 18.10 -3.76
CA LEU A 133 42.35 16.82 -3.83
C LEU A 133 42.34 16.05 -2.49
N PHE A 134 42.37 16.76 -1.36
CA PHE A 134 42.32 16.15 -0.03
C PHE A 134 40.92 15.61 0.34
N GLN A 135 39.86 16.22 -0.20
CA GLN A 135 38.46 15.82 0.02
C GLN A 135 37.97 14.80 -1.01
N TRP A 136 38.71 14.53 -2.07
CA TRP A 136 38.31 13.58 -3.13
C TRP A 136 37.80 12.23 -2.61
N PRO A 137 38.40 11.58 -1.60
CA PRO A 137 37.87 10.31 -1.09
C PRO A 137 36.43 10.43 -0.56
N VAL A 138 36.11 11.52 0.15
CA VAL A 138 34.78 11.78 0.70
C VAL A 138 33.81 12.16 -0.43
N LEU A 139 34.25 13.01 -1.36
CA LEU A 139 33.44 13.42 -2.52
C LEU A 139 33.07 12.23 -3.41
N GLN A 140 34.01 11.32 -3.66
CA GLN A 140 33.75 10.10 -4.41
C GLN A 140 32.74 9.21 -3.68
N TYR A 141 32.91 9.03 -2.37
CA TYR A 141 31.96 8.27 -1.55
C TYR A 141 30.54 8.84 -1.62
N GLU A 142 30.38 10.17 -1.55
CA GLU A 142 29.07 10.82 -1.69
C GLU A 142 28.50 10.67 -3.10
N LEU A 143 29.33 10.82 -4.14
CA LEU A 143 28.93 10.64 -5.53
C LEU A 143 28.41 9.22 -5.78
N ASP A 144 29.12 8.20 -5.31
CA ASP A 144 28.74 6.79 -5.50
C ASP A 144 27.37 6.51 -4.88
N ARG A 145 27.11 7.01 -3.66
CA ARG A 145 25.81 6.87 -2.99
C ARG A 145 24.68 7.59 -3.74
N MET A 146 24.94 8.79 -4.27
CA MET A 146 23.97 9.53 -5.06
C MET A 146 23.67 8.85 -6.41
N ILE A 147 24.66 8.24 -7.05
CA ILE A 147 24.47 7.44 -8.26
C ILE A 147 23.57 6.23 -7.98
N LEU A 148 23.82 5.51 -6.87
CA LEU A 148 22.96 4.39 -6.47
C LEU A 148 21.51 4.81 -6.24
N LEU A 149 21.27 5.99 -5.64
CA LEU A 149 19.93 6.55 -5.47
C LEU A 149 19.29 6.88 -6.84
N ARG A 150 20.00 7.55 -7.74
CA ARG A 150 19.51 7.89 -9.08
C ARG A 150 19.08 6.64 -9.86
N ASP A 151 19.89 5.58 -9.78
CA ASP A 151 19.68 4.37 -10.56
C ASP A 151 18.60 3.45 -9.95
N ALA A 152 18.23 3.67 -8.68
CA ALA A 152 17.26 2.85 -7.94
C ALA A 152 15.89 2.74 -8.63
N PHE A 153 15.39 3.81 -9.26
CA PHE A 153 14.12 3.76 -9.99
C PHE A 153 14.16 2.80 -11.19
N GLY A 154 15.21 2.91 -12.02
CA GLY A 154 15.40 2.03 -13.17
C GLY A 154 15.64 0.58 -12.77
N GLU A 155 16.40 0.37 -11.69
CA GLU A 155 16.66 -0.97 -11.17
C GLU A 155 15.42 -1.60 -10.52
N LEU A 156 14.56 -0.83 -9.85
CA LEU A 156 13.31 -1.31 -9.29
C LEU A 156 12.34 -1.74 -10.40
N THR A 157 12.16 -0.89 -11.41
CA THR A 157 11.23 -1.13 -12.53
C THR A 157 11.63 -2.30 -13.42
N THR A 158 12.93 -2.64 -13.46
CA THR A 158 13.45 -3.83 -14.15
C THR A 158 13.51 -5.08 -13.27
N GLY A 159 13.19 -4.96 -11.98
CA GLY A 159 13.27 -6.05 -11.00
C GLY A 159 14.69 -6.43 -10.58
N ALA A 160 15.68 -5.58 -10.86
CA ALA A 160 17.08 -5.78 -10.44
C ALA A 160 17.28 -5.57 -8.93
N ILE A 161 16.43 -4.74 -8.31
CA ILE A 161 16.37 -4.55 -6.85
C ILE A 161 14.96 -4.78 -6.32
N ASP A 162 14.88 -5.25 -5.08
CA ASP A 162 13.63 -5.37 -4.33
C ASP A 162 13.33 -4.11 -3.52
N VAL A 163 12.16 -4.07 -2.88
CA VAL A 163 11.73 -2.94 -2.03
C VAL A 163 12.68 -2.73 -0.83
N ARG A 164 13.28 -3.79 -0.32
CA ARG A 164 14.24 -3.71 0.79
C ARG A 164 15.51 -2.96 0.37
N GLU A 165 16.06 -3.29 -0.78
CA GLU A 165 17.21 -2.61 -1.36
C GLU A 165 16.85 -1.17 -1.79
N LEU A 166 15.63 -0.94 -2.28
CA LEU A 166 15.12 0.40 -2.53
C LEU A 166 15.15 1.27 -1.25
N HIS A 167 14.59 0.78 -0.14
CA HIS A 167 14.64 1.48 1.16
C HIS A 167 16.09 1.74 1.59
N ARG A 168 16.98 0.77 1.41
CA ARG A 168 18.41 0.93 1.75
C ARG A 168 19.05 2.08 0.97
N ARG A 169 18.81 2.19 -0.34
CA ARG A 169 19.35 3.27 -1.18
C ARG A 169 18.69 4.62 -0.89
N MET A 170 17.39 4.64 -0.60
CA MET A 170 16.66 5.85 -0.20
C MET A 170 17.09 6.39 1.16
N CYS A 171 17.55 5.54 2.08
CA CYS A 171 18.16 5.99 3.32
C CYS A 171 19.67 6.28 3.18
N ASN A 172 20.40 5.60 2.29
CA ASN A 172 21.84 5.74 2.18
C ASN A 172 22.28 6.71 1.07
N ASN A 173 22.03 8.00 1.27
CA ASN A 173 22.46 9.03 0.34
C ASN A 173 22.66 10.37 1.05
N TYR A 174 23.30 11.29 0.34
CA TYR A 174 23.61 12.61 0.87
C TYR A 174 22.35 13.39 1.29
N LEU A 175 21.26 13.30 0.51
CA LEU A 175 20.02 14.05 0.80
C LEU A 175 19.33 13.56 2.07
N TYR A 176 19.22 12.24 2.25
CA TYR A 176 18.67 11.67 3.46
C TYR A 176 19.49 12.07 4.69
N ASP A 177 20.83 12.16 4.55
CA ASP A 177 21.73 12.66 5.59
C ASP A 177 21.49 14.17 5.88
N GLN A 178 21.17 14.99 4.87
CA GLN A 178 20.82 16.42 5.07
C GLN A 178 19.45 16.58 5.74
N ILE A 179 18.47 15.76 5.37
CA ILE A 179 17.14 15.76 5.99
C ILE A 179 17.27 15.34 7.46
N ASN A 180 18.03 14.28 7.72
CA ASN A 180 18.17 13.66 9.03
C ASN A 180 19.54 13.96 9.64
N MET A 181 19.85 15.26 9.80
CA MET A 181 21.16 15.77 10.20
C MET A 181 21.72 15.07 11.45
N GLY A 182 22.87 14.43 11.27
CA GLY A 182 23.62 13.76 12.34
C GLY A 182 23.17 12.32 12.61
N SER A 183 24.11 11.49 13.03
CA SER A 183 23.93 10.04 13.14
C SER A 183 22.80 9.63 14.08
N ALA A 184 22.54 10.39 15.15
CA ALA A 184 21.42 10.13 16.05
C ALA A 184 20.06 10.31 15.37
N ASN A 185 19.87 11.39 14.61
CA ASN A 185 18.63 11.65 13.89
C ASN A 185 18.45 10.67 12.72
N PHE A 186 19.53 10.33 12.02
CA PHE A 186 19.53 9.27 11.01
C PHE A 186 19.02 7.93 11.57
N VAL A 187 19.53 7.50 12.73
CA VAL A 187 19.12 6.25 13.37
C VAL A 187 17.66 6.32 13.83
N ILE A 188 17.24 7.43 14.44
CA ILE A 188 15.83 7.63 14.83
C ILE A 188 14.91 7.54 13.60
N SER A 189 15.25 8.27 12.54
CA SER A 189 14.45 8.36 11.32
C SER A 189 14.32 7.00 10.62
N THR A 190 15.43 6.27 10.46
CA THR A 190 15.39 4.92 9.87
C THR A 190 14.56 3.93 10.70
N PHE A 191 14.58 4.03 12.03
CA PHE A 191 13.70 3.22 12.89
C PHE A 191 12.23 3.60 12.75
N GLN A 192 11.91 4.89 12.69
CA GLN A 192 10.54 5.37 12.54
C GLN A 192 9.95 4.98 11.18
N HIS A 193 10.70 5.20 10.10
CA HIS A 193 10.20 4.92 8.75
C HIS A 193 10.23 3.43 8.39
N LEU A 194 11.23 2.66 8.84
CA LEU A 194 11.42 1.28 8.39
C LEU A 194 10.95 0.22 9.41
N ILE A 195 10.91 0.56 10.71
CA ILE A 195 10.54 -0.36 11.79
C ILE A 195 9.27 0.12 12.54
N ASP A 196 8.68 1.25 12.15
CA ASP A 196 7.43 1.78 12.72
C ASP A 196 7.48 2.01 14.25
N ARG A 197 8.66 2.34 14.79
CA ARG A 197 8.84 2.71 16.21
C ARG A 197 10.10 3.53 16.43
N ASN A 198 10.24 4.09 17.62
CA ASN A 198 11.52 4.64 18.06
C ASN A 198 12.52 3.52 18.44
N PRO A 199 13.83 3.75 18.26
CA PRO A 199 14.85 2.87 18.80
C PRO A 199 14.85 2.95 20.34
N THR A 200 15.20 1.85 21.00
CA THR A 200 15.60 1.88 22.41
C THR A 200 16.95 2.59 22.56
N ALA A 201 17.29 3.02 23.78
CA ALA A 201 18.57 3.70 24.03
C ALA A 201 19.78 2.86 23.60
N SER A 202 19.74 1.53 23.81
CA SER A 202 20.82 0.62 23.40
C SER A 202 20.90 0.46 21.88
N GLU A 203 19.76 0.36 21.19
CA GLU A 203 19.70 0.28 19.73
C GLU A 203 20.20 1.58 19.10
N GLN A 204 19.79 2.73 19.64
CA GLN A 204 20.23 4.03 19.16
C GLN A 204 21.74 4.20 19.34
N GLN A 205 22.27 3.90 20.53
CA GLN A 205 23.71 4.01 20.78
C GLN A 205 24.53 3.10 19.86
N SER A 206 24.06 1.88 19.63
CA SER A 206 24.74 0.92 18.75
C SER A 206 24.65 1.35 17.28
N GLY A 207 23.47 1.81 16.83
CA GLY A 207 23.28 2.33 15.48
C GLY A 207 24.13 3.55 15.20
N VAL A 208 24.19 4.52 16.12
CA VAL A 208 25.05 5.71 16.00
C VAL A 208 26.51 5.30 15.88
N SER A 209 26.96 4.36 16.72
CA SER A 209 28.33 3.85 16.70
C SER A 209 28.69 3.25 15.33
N MET A 210 27.82 2.42 14.74
CA MET A 210 28.01 1.85 13.40
C MET A 210 28.00 2.91 12.29
N VAL A 211 27.05 3.85 12.33
CA VAL A 211 26.94 4.94 11.35
C VAL A 211 28.20 5.82 11.35
N ASP A 212 28.80 6.03 12.52
CA ASP A 212 30.05 6.78 12.69
C ASP A 212 31.31 5.96 12.35
N GLY A 213 31.16 4.70 11.92
CA GLY A 213 32.28 3.84 11.49
C GLY A 213 32.94 3.03 12.61
N ASN A 214 32.29 2.89 13.76
CA ASN A 214 32.79 2.10 14.89
C ASN A 214 32.08 0.74 14.99
N ASN A 215 32.75 -0.23 15.60
CA ASN A 215 32.18 -1.55 15.84
C ASN A 215 31.07 -1.51 16.90
N ALA A 216 29.90 -2.05 16.58
CA ALA A 216 28.80 -2.24 17.51
C ALA A 216 28.03 -3.53 17.19
N VAL A 217 27.02 -3.85 18.01
CA VAL A 217 26.11 -4.97 17.77
C VAL A 217 24.67 -4.45 17.81
N LEU A 218 23.90 -4.74 16.76
CA LEU A 218 22.49 -4.40 16.64
C LEU A 218 21.73 -5.64 16.18
N PHE A 219 20.58 -5.96 16.80
CA PHE A 219 19.81 -7.18 16.51
C PHE A 219 20.66 -8.47 16.48
N LEU A 220 21.62 -8.56 17.41
CA LEU A 220 22.58 -9.68 17.53
C LEU A 220 23.54 -9.84 16.34
N GLN A 221 23.64 -8.83 15.46
CA GLN A 221 24.57 -8.79 14.36
C GLN A 221 25.62 -7.71 14.59
N ALA A 222 26.88 -8.04 14.34
CA ALA A 222 27.97 -7.08 14.40
C ALA A 222 28.03 -6.25 13.12
N GLY A 223 28.37 -4.97 13.25
CA GLY A 223 28.53 -4.04 12.13
C GLY A 223 29.53 -2.95 12.49
N ALA A 224 30.13 -2.34 11.46
CA ALA A 224 31.17 -1.33 11.63
C ALA A 224 31.03 -0.14 10.69
N SER A 225 29.92 -0.07 9.94
CA SER A 225 29.69 0.98 8.95
C SER A 225 28.20 1.32 8.82
N LYS A 226 27.90 2.46 8.22
CA LYS A 226 26.52 2.85 7.83
C LYS A 226 25.87 1.80 6.92
N ASN A 227 26.65 1.17 6.03
CA ASN A 227 26.14 0.09 5.17
C ASN A 227 25.77 -1.16 5.96
N ASP A 228 26.60 -1.57 6.92
CA ASP A 228 26.30 -2.69 7.80
C ASP A 228 25.05 -2.40 8.64
N TYR A 229 24.98 -1.20 9.22
CA TYR A 229 23.81 -0.75 9.99
C TYR A 229 22.51 -0.89 9.18
N LEU A 230 22.47 -0.34 7.97
CA LEU A 230 21.27 -0.42 7.13
C LEU A 230 20.97 -1.84 6.68
N SER A 231 22.00 -2.65 6.39
CA SER A 231 21.83 -4.06 6.06
C SER A 231 21.21 -4.84 7.24
N ILE A 232 21.69 -4.61 8.46
CA ILE A 232 21.17 -5.22 9.69
C ILE A 232 19.72 -4.80 9.93
N VAL A 233 19.41 -3.50 9.84
CA VAL A 233 18.06 -2.96 10.05
C VAL A 233 17.07 -3.53 9.04
N THR A 234 17.40 -3.49 7.75
CA THR A 234 16.50 -3.93 6.67
C THR A 234 16.40 -5.45 6.52
N SER A 235 17.26 -6.21 7.20
CA SER A 235 17.21 -7.68 7.21
C SER A 235 16.69 -8.25 8.54
N ALA A 236 16.43 -7.39 9.54
CA ALA A 236 15.86 -7.80 10.81
C ALA A 236 14.39 -8.19 10.66
N ARG A 237 13.93 -9.18 11.43
CA ARG A 237 12.51 -9.57 11.42
C ARG A 237 11.57 -8.40 11.69
N ASN A 238 11.97 -7.51 12.61
CA ASN A 238 11.21 -6.31 12.97
C ASN A 238 10.94 -5.40 11.77
N TYR A 239 11.85 -5.34 10.78
CA TYR A 239 11.60 -4.59 9.55
C TYR A 239 10.43 -5.21 8.78
N TYR A 240 10.47 -6.53 8.53
CA TYR A 240 9.38 -7.23 7.83
C TYR A 240 8.05 -7.10 8.55
N GLU A 241 8.03 -7.23 9.88
CA GLU A 241 6.82 -7.03 10.70
C GLU A 241 6.25 -5.61 10.53
N ALA A 242 7.10 -4.59 10.62
CA ALA A 242 6.68 -3.21 10.44
C ALA A 242 6.14 -2.95 9.03
N GLN A 243 6.80 -3.48 8.00
CA GLN A 243 6.30 -3.37 6.62
C GLN A 243 4.91 -3.99 6.47
N VAL A 244 4.66 -5.16 7.08
CA VAL A 244 3.31 -5.76 7.09
C VAL A 244 2.31 -4.88 7.82
N VAL A 245 2.64 -4.34 8.99
CA VAL A 245 1.76 -3.42 9.74
C VAL A 245 1.38 -2.21 8.89
N LEU A 246 2.35 -1.58 8.22
CA LEU A 246 2.12 -0.44 7.33
C LEU A 246 1.19 -0.81 6.16
N LEU A 247 1.33 -2.01 5.59
CA LEU A 247 0.43 -2.51 4.56
C LEU A 247 -1.01 -2.69 5.05
N TYR A 248 -1.19 -3.27 6.25
CA TYR A 248 -2.50 -3.40 6.87
C TYR A 248 -3.15 -2.04 7.11
N ARG A 249 -2.42 -1.07 7.64
CA ARG A 249 -2.92 0.30 7.82
C ARG A 249 -3.28 0.96 6.50
N LYS A 250 -2.48 0.76 5.45
CA LYS A 250 -2.73 1.32 4.12
C LYS A 250 -3.98 0.73 3.46
N TYR A 251 -4.13 -0.59 3.47
CA TYR A 251 -5.19 -1.27 2.72
C TYR A 251 -6.46 -1.50 3.53
N LEU A 252 -6.34 -1.82 4.83
CA LEU A 252 -7.46 -2.17 5.72
C LEU A 252 -7.74 -1.13 6.82
N GLN A 253 -6.92 -0.09 6.94
CA GLN A 253 -7.11 1.00 7.93
C GLN A 253 -7.12 0.53 9.39
N ARG A 254 -6.45 -0.59 9.69
CA ARG A 254 -6.25 -1.11 11.04
C ARG A 254 -4.90 -1.80 11.17
N ASP A 255 -4.51 -2.12 12.40
CA ASP A 255 -3.37 -2.99 12.66
C ASP A 255 -3.74 -4.48 12.43
N PRO A 256 -2.77 -5.31 12.01
CA PRO A 256 -2.98 -6.75 11.89
C PRO A 256 -3.14 -7.41 13.27
N GLY A 257 -3.96 -8.45 13.33
CA GLY A 257 -3.97 -9.38 14.46
C GLY A 257 -2.69 -10.21 14.53
N THR A 258 -2.50 -10.94 15.64
CA THR A 258 -1.26 -11.71 15.88
C THR A 258 -0.98 -12.74 14.77
N VAL A 259 -2.00 -13.46 14.30
CA VAL A 259 -1.88 -14.49 13.24
C VAL A 259 -1.59 -13.85 11.88
N GLU A 260 -2.31 -12.78 11.56
CA GLU A 260 -2.14 -12.00 10.34
C GLU A 260 -0.72 -11.43 10.21
N MET A 261 -0.25 -10.79 11.28
CA MET A 261 1.10 -10.23 11.35
C MET A 261 2.16 -11.31 11.17
N THR A 262 2.03 -12.44 11.88
CA THR A 262 3.00 -13.54 11.79
C THR A 262 3.02 -14.14 10.38
N THR A 263 1.85 -14.42 9.81
CA THR A 263 1.71 -15.02 8.47
C THR A 263 2.26 -14.11 7.39
N GLY A 264 1.90 -12.82 7.42
CA GLY A 264 2.41 -11.83 6.48
C GLY A 264 3.92 -11.65 6.59
N THR A 265 4.44 -11.59 7.81
CA THR A 265 5.88 -11.45 8.07
C THR A 265 6.66 -12.63 7.54
N ASP A 266 6.24 -13.85 7.85
CA ASP A 266 6.92 -15.06 7.39
C ASP A 266 6.88 -15.18 5.87
N ARG A 267 5.76 -14.79 5.25
CA ARG A 267 5.63 -14.74 3.80
C ARG A 267 6.61 -13.74 3.18
N PHE A 268 6.64 -12.51 3.69
CA PHE A 268 7.54 -11.49 3.13
C PHE A 268 9.00 -11.84 3.38
N LEU A 269 9.34 -12.31 4.59
CA LEU A 269 10.70 -12.71 4.95
C LEU A 269 11.23 -13.87 4.09
N SER A 270 10.40 -14.88 3.82
CA SER A 270 10.81 -16.07 3.06
C SER A 270 10.91 -15.85 1.55
N THR A 271 10.08 -14.95 1.00
CA THR A 271 10.02 -14.71 -0.44
C THR A 271 10.80 -13.49 -0.90
N GLY A 272 11.02 -12.51 -0.01
CA GLY A 272 11.48 -11.17 -0.40
C GLY A 272 10.44 -10.38 -1.20
N ASP A 273 9.23 -10.91 -1.39
CA ASP A 273 8.19 -10.30 -2.22
C ASP A 273 7.22 -9.47 -1.37
N TYR A 274 7.49 -8.17 -1.31
CA TYR A 274 6.63 -7.17 -0.67
C TYR A 274 5.21 -7.15 -1.27
N THR A 275 5.12 -7.35 -2.59
CA THR A 275 3.87 -7.28 -3.32
C THR A 275 2.97 -8.47 -3.03
N ALA A 276 3.54 -9.61 -2.61
CA ALA A 276 2.76 -10.79 -2.25
C ALA A 276 1.82 -10.54 -1.07
N VAL A 277 2.26 -9.81 -0.05
CA VAL A 277 1.41 -9.46 1.10
C VAL A 277 0.32 -8.49 0.68
N GLN A 278 0.64 -7.51 -0.17
CA GLN A 278 -0.36 -6.59 -0.70
C GLN A 278 -1.44 -7.34 -1.48
N ARG A 279 -1.04 -8.23 -2.40
CA ARG A 279 -2.01 -9.01 -3.17
C ARG A 279 -2.94 -9.83 -2.29
N ASP A 280 -2.40 -10.47 -1.26
CA ASP A 280 -3.20 -11.26 -0.33
C ASP A 280 -4.22 -10.36 0.39
N LEU A 281 -3.82 -9.18 0.88
CA LEU A 281 -4.71 -8.19 1.51
C LEU A 281 -5.85 -7.75 0.60
N LEU A 282 -5.55 -7.37 -0.65
CA LEU A 282 -6.56 -6.92 -1.61
C LEU A 282 -7.55 -8.03 -2.03
N THR A 283 -7.27 -9.31 -1.74
CA THR A 283 -8.18 -10.43 -2.06
C THR A 283 -9.08 -10.87 -0.91
N THR A 284 -8.88 -10.31 0.29
CA THR A 284 -9.66 -10.66 1.49
C THR A 284 -11.12 -10.22 1.39
N ASP A 285 -12.02 -10.95 2.07
CA ASP A 285 -13.43 -10.56 2.21
C ASP A 285 -13.57 -9.19 2.89
N GLU A 286 -12.73 -8.91 3.89
CA GLU A 286 -12.68 -7.63 4.60
C GLU A 286 -12.39 -6.46 3.66
N PHE A 287 -11.40 -6.59 2.77
CA PHE A 287 -11.09 -5.52 1.83
C PHE A 287 -12.25 -5.22 0.88
N ILE A 288 -13.00 -6.24 0.49
CA ILE A 288 -14.15 -6.15 -0.42
C ILE A 288 -15.38 -5.61 0.29
N GLY A 289 -15.48 -5.81 1.61
CA GLY A 289 -16.60 -5.40 2.44
C GLY A 289 -17.69 -6.47 2.56
N LEU A 290 -17.29 -7.74 2.66
CA LEU A 290 -18.19 -8.91 2.80
C LEU A 290 -18.28 -9.44 4.24
N GLU A 291 -18.06 -8.60 5.25
CA GLU A 291 -18.15 -8.97 6.67
C GLU A 291 -19.58 -9.01 7.22
#